data_AF-A0A8S3A5P2-F1
#
_entry.id   AF-A0A8S3A5P2-F1
#
_cell.length_a   1.000
_cell.length_b   1.000
_cell.length_c   1.000
_cell.angle_alpha   90.00
_cell.angle_beta   90.00
_cell.angle_gamma   90.00
#
_symmetry.space_group_name_H-M   'P 1'
#
loop_
_entity.id
_entity.type
_entity.pdbx_description
1 polymer ?
#
loop_
_entity_poly.entity_id
_entity_poly.type
_entity_poly.pdbx_seq_one_letter_code
_entity_poly.pdbx_strand_id
1 'polypeptide(L)'
;ESAEAMEESDSHSESQEATTESDGQSREEFFLVYMKKVLNYYDETDKNGKRTHSWKVVTHRFRRIRHQQDISRFREYVCLGGSVRQKVAEINLFVFGLFKDAREQSLCIHDADLIRWGIMKARQLSMYEFSASKH
;
A
#
# COMPACT_ATOMS: atom_id res chain seq x y z
N GLU A 1 -43.54 -9.16 -51.55
CA GLU A 1 -42.30 -8.47 -51.96
C GLU A 1 -42.23 -7.17 -51.16
N SER A 2 -41.55 -7.07 -50.01
CA SER A 2 -40.15 -7.34 -49.65
C SER A 2 -39.23 -6.12 -49.86
N ALA A 3 -38.27 -5.98 -48.93
CA ALA A 3 -37.28 -4.91 -48.66
C ALA A 3 -37.82 -3.80 -47.73
N GLU A 4 -37.62 -3.78 -46.41
CA GLU A 4 -36.49 -4.15 -45.53
C GLU A 4 -35.26 -3.23 -45.71
N ALA A 5 -35.11 -2.26 -44.80
CA ALA A 5 -33.90 -1.48 -44.54
C ALA A 5 -33.90 -1.18 -43.02
N MET A 6 -33.29 -2.07 -42.23
CA MET A 6 -31.92 -2.03 -41.72
C MET A 6 -31.70 -1.00 -40.60
N GLU A 7 -31.50 -1.56 -39.42
CA GLU A 7 -31.22 -0.93 -38.13
C GLU A 7 -29.88 -0.17 -38.12
N GLU A 8 -29.84 0.97 -37.44
CA GLU A 8 -28.58 1.57 -36.99
C GLU A 8 -28.55 1.56 -35.46
N SER A 9 -27.61 0.78 -34.94
CA SER A 9 -27.38 0.49 -33.53
C SER A 9 -26.30 1.44 -33.01
N ASP A 10 -26.67 2.37 -32.13
CA ASP A 10 -25.70 3.20 -31.41
C ASP A 10 -25.34 2.52 -30.07
N SER A 11 -24.21 1.81 -30.10
CA SER A 11 -23.62 1.16 -28.93
C SER A 11 -22.77 2.17 -28.16
N HIS A 12 -23.39 2.86 -27.19
CA HIS A 12 -22.65 3.63 -26.20
C HIS A 12 -22.02 2.67 -25.17
N SER A 13 -20.78 2.23 -25.46
CA SER A 13 -19.91 1.62 -24.45
C SER A 13 -19.38 2.71 -23.53
N GLU A 14 -20.12 2.99 -22.45
CA GLU A 14 -19.56 3.69 -21.29
C GLU A 14 -18.48 2.80 -20.66
N SER A 15 -17.24 3.21 -20.86
CA SER A 15 -16.07 2.62 -20.24
C SER A 15 -16.12 2.91 -18.74
N GLN A 16 -16.43 1.88 -17.95
CA GLN A 16 -16.28 1.94 -16.50
C GLN A 16 -14.79 2.00 -16.16
N GLU A 17 -14.26 3.21 -15.92
CA GLU A 17 -13.00 3.38 -15.20
C GLU A 17 -13.20 2.91 -13.75
N ALA A 18 -12.88 1.66 -13.50
CA ALA A 18 -12.83 1.08 -12.16
C ALA A 18 -11.69 1.74 -11.36
N THR A 19 -12.03 2.77 -10.61
CA THR A 19 -11.17 3.40 -9.59
C THR A 19 -10.90 2.41 -8.45
N THR A 20 -9.84 1.60 -8.60
CA THR A 20 -9.44 0.55 -7.64
C THR A 20 -8.36 1.01 -6.65
N GLU A 21 -8.09 2.31 -6.55
CA GLU A 21 -6.94 2.84 -5.80
C GLU A 21 -7.25 3.20 -4.32
N SER A 22 -8.53 3.40 -3.97
CA SER A 22 -8.94 3.85 -2.63
C SER A 22 -8.91 2.73 -1.55
N ASP A 23 -9.17 1.47 -1.93
CA ASP A 23 -9.34 0.38 -0.96
C ASP A 23 -8.00 -0.11 -0.34
N GLY A 24 -6.89 0.04 -1.08
CA GLY A 24 -5.57 -0.46 -0.67
C GLY A 24 -4.92 0.37 0.45
N GLN A 25 -4.92 1.71 0.33
CA GLN A 25 -4.30 2.60 1.30
C GLN A 25 -4.98 2.54 2.67
N SER A 26 -6.31 2.52 2.70
CA SER A 26 -7.06 2.44 3.95
C SER A 26 -6.72 1.17 4.72
N ARG A 27 -6.75 0.00 4.06
CA ARG A 27 -6.43 -1.30 4.65
C ARG A 27 -5.02 -1.37 5.26
N GLU A 28 -4.08 -0.66 4.64
CA GLU A 28 -2.68 -0.64 5.02
C GLU A 28 -2.40 0.34 6.18
N GLU A 29 -3.03 1.51 6.18
CA GLU A 29 -3.02 2.43 7.33
C GLU A 29 -3.67 1.76 8.55
N PHE A 30 -4.81 1.10 8.36
CA PHE A 30 -5.45 0.27 9.38
C PHE A 30 -4.50 -0.81 9.90
N PHE A 31 -3.60 -1.34 9.08
CA PHE A 31 -2.65 -2.37 9.48
C PHE A 31 -1.51 -1.81 10.34
N LEU A 32 -0.95 -0.64 10.01
CA LEU A 32 0.07 -0.01 10.85
C LEU A 32 -0.50 0.45 12.20
N VAL A 33 -1.70 1.01 12.21
CA VAL A 33 -2.44 1.34 13.43
C VAL A 33 -2.71 0.07 14.26
N TYR A 34 -3.08 -1.03 13.61
CA TYR A 34 -3.24 -2.33 14.26
C TYR A 34 -1.94 -2.81 14.92
N MET A 35 -0.80 -2.77 14.21
CA MET A 35 0.49 -3.15 14.80
C MET A 35 0.84 -2.31 16.02
N LYS A 36 0.67 -0.99 15.96
CA LYS A 36 0.91 -0.10 17.11
C LYS A 36 0.03 -0.48 18.31
N LYS A 37 -1.26 -0.74 18.08
CA LYS A 37 -2.19 -1.21 19.14
C LYS A 37 -1.74 -2.53 19.76
N VAL A 38 -1.30 -3.46 18.93
CA VAL A 38 -0.77 -4.76 19.38
C VAL A 38 0.46 -4.57 20.26
N LEU A 39 1.44 -3.79 19.78
CA LEU A 39 2.69 -3.57 20.50
C LEU A 39 2.45 -2.88 21.84
N ASN A 40 1.62 -1.83 21.85
CA ASN A 40 1.25 -1.13 23.09
C ASN A 40 0.64 -2.10 24.11
N TYR A 41 -0.31 -2.93 23.68
CA TYR A 41 -0.93 -3.91 24.58
C TYR A 41 0.05 -5.00 25.03
N TYR A 42 0.93 -5.47 24.15
CA TYR A 42 1.91 -6.50 24.49
C TYR A 42 2.98 -5.99 25.46
N ASP A 43 3.35 -4.71 25.34
CA ASP A 43 4.37 -4.04 26.15
C ASP A 43 3.83 -3.40 27.43
N GLU A 44 2.52 -3.45 27.66
CA GLU A 44 1.93 -3.02 28.93
C GLU A 44 2.55 -3.81 30.09
N THR A 45 3.14 -3.08 31.03
CA THR A 45 3.73 -3.63 32.26
C THR A 45 2.98 -3.13 33.50
N ASP A 46 2.88 -3.99 34.51
CA ASP A 46 2.39 -3.63 35.83
C ASP A 46 3.42 -2.75 36.57
N LYS A 47 3.04 -2.21 37.74
CA LYS A 47 3.89 -1.42 38.66
C LYS A 47 5.22 -2.09 39.02
N ASN A 48 5.33 -3.40 38.84
CA ASN A 48 6.53 -4.21 39.10
C ASN A 48 7.40 -4.45 37.85
N GLY A 49 7.11 -3.80 36.72
CA GLY A 49 7.84 -3.96 35.46
C GLY A 49 7.64 -5.31 34.75
N LYS A 50 6.73 -6.16 35.27
CA LYS A 50 6.36 -7.43 34.64
C LYS A 50 5.27 -7.19 33.60
N ARG A 51 5.31 -7.92 32.49
CA ARG A 51 4.25 -7.89 31.48
C ARG A 51 2.91 -8.24 32.09
N THR A 52 1.91 -7.41 31.83
CA THR A 52 0.55 -7.58 32.36
C THR A 52 -0.17 -8.72 31.66
N HIS A 53 0.11 -8.95 30.36
CA HIS A 53 -0.64 -9.89 29.54
C HIS A 53 0.19 -11.10 29.15
N SER A 54 -0.38 -12.29 29.37
CA SER A 54 0.22 -13.53 28.87
C SER A 54 0.04 -13.68 27.36
N TRP A 55 0.91 -14.45 26.72
CA TRP A 55 0.82 -14.70 25.27
C TRP A 55 -0.53 -15.26 24.83
N LYS A 56 -1.14 -16.13 25.64
CA LYS A 56 -2.47 -16.71 25.36
C LYS A 56 -3.57 -15.65 25.32
N VAL A 57 -3.49 -14.64 26.20
CA VAL A 57 -4.45 -13.53 26.23
C VAL A 57 -4.24 -12.62 25.01
N VAL A 58 -2.99 -12.33 24.67
CA VAL A 58 -2.63 -11.52 23.50
C VAL A 58 -3.16 -12.14 22.22
N THR A 59 -2.93 -13.43 21.97
CA THR A 59 -3.44 -14.12 20.76
C THR A 59 -4.96 -14.28 20.76
N HIS A 60 -5.59 -14.41 21.94
CA HIS A 60 -7.05 -14.41 22.05
C HIS A 60 -7.68 -13.07 21.64
N ARG A 61 -7.06 -11.95 22.03
CA ARG A 61 -7.51 -10.59 21.69
C ARG A 61 -7.17 -10.24 20.24
N PHE A 62 -5.96 -10.58 19.81
CA PHE A 62 -5.42 -10.23 18.50
C PHE A 62 -5.27 -11.46 17.61
N ARG A 63 -6.41 -11.90 17.06
CA ARG A 63 -6.51 -13.16 16.29
C ARG A 63 -5.65 -13.23 15.03
N ARG A 64 -5.16 -12.09 14.52
CA ARG A 64 -4.27 -12.05 13.34
C ARG A 64 -2.82 -12.44 13.70
N ILE A 65 -2.46 -12.41 14.97
CA ILE A 65 -1.13 -12.76 15.46
C ILE A 65 -1.10 -14.25 15.78
N ARG A 66 -0.18 -14.97 15.13
CA ARG A 66 -0.07 -16.42 15.33
C ARG A 66 1.18 -16.79 16.12
N HIS A 67 2.26 -16.03 15.96
CA HIS A 67 3.56 -16.35 16.51
C HIS A 67 4.16 -15.18 17.29
N GLN A 68 4.94 -15.46 18.33
CA GLN A 68 5.61 -14.40 19.10
C GLN A 68 6.58 -13.59 18.24
N GLN A 69 7.16 -14.21 17.21
CA GLN A 69 8.03 -13.56 16.23
C GLN A 69 7.34 -12.42 15.48
N ASP A 70 6.00 -12.46 15.36
CA ASP A 70 5.23 -11.37 14.73
C ASP A 70 5.37 -10.06 15.52
N ILE A 71 5.60 -10.12 16.83
CA ILE A 71 5.84 -8.93 17.67
C ILE A 71 7.13 -8.24 17.25
N SER A 72 8.22 -8.99 17.07
CA SER A 72 9.50 -8.42 16.62
C SER A 72 9.36 -7.80 15.23
N ARG A 73 8.69 -8.48 14.30
CA ARG A 73 8.39 -7.94 12.96
C ARG A 73 7.54 -6.67 13.03
N PHE A 74 6.53 -6.62 13.89
CA PHE A 74 5.72 -5.44 14.06
C PHE A 74 6.51 -4.26 14.59
N ARG A 75 7.47 -4.47 15.51
CA ARG A 75 8.38 -3.40 15.95
C ARG A 75 9.19 -2.87 14.77
N GLU A 76 9.78 -3.76 13.97
CA GLU A 76 10.54 -3.38 12.78
C GLU A 76 9.69 -2.56 11.81
N TYR A 77 8.48 -3.03 11.49
CA TYR A 77 7.58 -2.31 10.58
C TYR A 77 7.13 -0.97 11.12
N VAL A 78 6.82 -0.87 12.42
CA VAL A 78 6.45 0.42 13.04
C VAL A 78 7.64 1.38 13.05
N CYS A 79 8.84 0.92 13.40
CA CYS A 79 10.07 1.72 13.36
C CYS A 79 10.41 2.19 11.95
N LEU A 80 10.24 1.34 10.95
CA LEU A 80 10.49 1.65 9.54
C LEU A 80 9.36 2.47 8.89
N GLY A 81 8.28 2.77 9.62
CA GLY A 81 7.14 3.54 9.11
C GLY A 81 6.23 2.76 8.15
N GLY A 82 6.35 1.44 8.10
CA GLY A 82 5.57 0.57 7.24
C GLY A 82 6.36 -0.65 6.76
N SER A 83 5.63 -1.62 6.20
CA SER A 83 6.20 -2.76 5.49
C SER A 83 6.81 -2.34 4.14
N VAL A 84 7.73 -3.15 3.62
CA VAL A 84 8.31 -2.94 2.27
C VAL A 84 7.21 -2.79 1.21
N ARG A 85 6.16 -3.63 1.27
CA ARG A 85 5.03 -3.57 0.35
C ARG A 85 4.33 -2.20 0.37
N GLN A 86 4.11 -1.63 1.55
CA GLN A 86 3.47 -0.31 1.69
C GLN A 86 4.32 0.79 1.06
N LYS A 87 5.63 0.76 1.34
CA LYS A 87 6.55 1.75 0.78
C LYS A 87 6.63 1.65 -0.74
N VAL A 88 6.63 0.43 -1.29
CA VAL A 88 6.59 0.21 -2.74
C VAL A 88 5.27 0.69 -3.34
N ALA A 89 4.13 0.45 -2.68
CA ALA A 89 2.84 0.97 -3.11
C ALA A 89 2.83 2.51 -3.13
N GLU A 90 3.39 3.15 -2.09
CA GLU A 90 3.52 4.61 -2.04
C GLU A 90 4.44 5.16 -3.15
N ILE A 91 5.53 4.46 -3.47
CA ILE A 91 6.40 4.80 -4.61
C ILE A 91 5.61 4.70 -5.92
N ASN A 92 4.85 3.63 -6.12
CA ASN A 92 4.07 3.44 -7.34
C ASN A 92 3.02 4.53 -7.54
N LEU A 93 2.26 4.85 -6.49
CA LEU A 93 1.24 5.93 -6.53
C LEU A 93 1.89 7.27 -6.86
N PHE A 94 3.04 7.57 -6.25
CA PHE A 94 3.80 8.78 -6.52
C PHE A 94 4.26 8.86 -7.99
N VAL A 95 4.88 7.80 -8.51
CA VAL A 95 5.37 7.75 -9.89
C VAL A 95 4.20 7.85 -10.88
N PHE A 96 3.09 7.17 -10.60
CA PHE A 96 1.90 7.21 -11.43
C PHE A 96 1.25 8.60 -11.46
N GLY A 97 1.17 9.28 -10.31
CA GLY A 97 0.70 10.67 -10.25
C GLY A 97 1.53 11.60 -11.13
N LEU A 98 2.86 11.55 -11.00
CA LEU A 98 3.76 12.35 -11.84
C LEU A 98 3.63 12.01 -13.33
N PHE A 99 3.45 10.72 -13.66
CA PHE A 99 3.22 10.30 -15.03
C PHE A 99 1.94 10.88 -15.60
N LYS A 100 0.84 10.80 -14.84
CA LYS A 100 -0.46 11.36 -15.23
C LYS A 100 -0.36 12.86 -15.48
N ASP A 101 0.21 13.61 -14.52
CA ASP A 101 0.37 15.07 -14.63
C ASP A 101 1.19 15.48 -15.87
N ALA A 102 2.26 14.73 -16.17
CA ALA A 102 3.10 15.01 -17.33
C ALA A 102 2.41 14.63 -18.65
N ARG A 103 1.55 13.60 -18.67
CA ARG A 103 0.72 13.27 -19.84
C ARG A 103 -0.36 14.32 -20.10
N GLU A 104 -0.99 14.85 -19.06
CA GLU A 104 -1.95 15.96 -19.17
C GLU A 104 -1.29 17.21 -19.77
N GLN A 105 -0.01 17.43 -19.46
CA GLN A 105 0.79 18.52 -20.02
C GLN A 105 1.42 18.19 -21.40
N SER A 106 1.09 17.04 -22.00
CA SER A 106 1.65 16.57 -23.27
C SER A 106 3.18 16.47 -23.29
N LEU A 107 3.80 16.22 -22.13
CA LEU A 107 5.24 16.01 -22.02
C LEU A 107 5.63 14.61 -22.49
N CYS A 108 6.81 14.50 -23.10
CA CYS A 108 7.41 13.20 -23.40
C CYS A 108 8.09 12.66 -22.14
N ILE A 109 7.79 11.41 -21.78
CA ILE A 109 8.34 10.73 -20.61
C ILE A 109 9.07 9.50 -21.09
N HIS A 110 10.28 9.28 -20.60
CA HIS A 110 11.07 8.09 -20.86
C HIS A 110 11.11 7.18 -19.63
N ASP A 111 11.42 5.91 -19.82
CA ASP A 111 11.60 4.95 -18.72
C ASP A 111 12.63 5.43 -17.68
N ALA A 112 13.64 6.18 -18.13
CA ALA A 112 14.64 6.78 -17.26
C ALA A 112 14.02 7.77 -16.26
N ASP A 113 12.96 8.49 -16.64
CA ASP A 113 12.25 9.43 -15.77
C ASP A 113 11.44 8.68 -14.70
N LEU A 114 10.74 7.60 -15.10
CA LEU A 114 10.01 6.73 -14.18
C LEU A 114 10.94 6.11 -13.13
N ILE A 115 12.09 5.59 -13.59
CA ILE A 115 13.13 5.05 -12.71
C ILE A 115 13.63 6.14 -11.75
N ARG A 116 13.91 7.34 -12.26
CA ARG A 116 14.39 8.46 -11.45
C ARG A 116 13.37 8.86 -10.39
N TRP A 117 12.09 8.98 -10.74
CA TRP A 117 11.02 9.31 -9.79
C TRP A 117 10.87 8.24 -8.72
N GLY A 118 10.93 6.96 -9.11
CA GLY A 118 10.87 5.83 -8.17
C GLY A 118 12.01 5.86 -7.16
N ILE A 119 13.26 6.00 -7.62
CA ILE A 119 14.43 6.10 -6.75
C ILE A 119 14.36 7.33 -5.84
N MET A 120 13.90 8.47 -6.37
CA MET A 120 13.76 9.71 -5.60
C MET A 120 12.80 9.53 -4.42
N LYS A 121 11.62 8.94 -4.66
CA LYS A 121 10.63 8.67 -3.61
C LYS A 121 11.11 7.60 -2.62
N ALA A 122 11.78 6.55 -3.10
CA ALA A 122 12.36 5.51 -2.25
C ALA A 122 13.36 6.08 -1.23
N ARG A 123 14.21 7.03 -1.64
CA ARG A 123 15.14 7.73 -0.75
C ARG A 123 14.42 8.52 0.34
N GLN A 124 13.30 9.16 0.02
CA GLN A 124 12.46 9.85 1.03
C GLN A 124 11.89 8.86 2.05
N LEU A 125 11.59 7.63 1.65
CA LEU A 125 11.10 6.55 2.52
C LEU A 125 12.21 5.75 3.22
N SER A 126 13.46 6.23 3.16
CA SER A 126 14.65 5.57 3.70
C SER A 126 14.87 4.16 3.14
N MET A 127 14.47 3.91 1.89
CA MET A 127 14.74 2.67 1.16
C MET A 127 15.97 2.83 0.26
N TYR A 128 17.16 2.85 0.86
CA TYR A 128 18.41 3.12 0.13
C TYR A 128 18.82 1.99 -0.83
N GLU A 129 18.39 0.76 -0.57
CA GLU A 129 18.66 -0.41 -1.41
C GLU A 129 17.59 -0.62 -2.51
N PHE A 130 16.58 0.25 -2.59
CA PHE A 130 15.56 0.15 -3.62
C PHE A 130 16.16 0.39 -5.01
N SER A 131 15.84 -0.51 -5.93
CA SER A 131 16.19 -0.41 -7.34
C SER A 131 14.94 -0.59 -8.19
N ALA A 132 14.73 0.30 -9.16
CA ALA A 132 13.71 0.12 -10.19
C ALA A 132 14.33 -0.66 -11.35
N SER A 133 13.87 -1.90 -11.57
CA SER A 133 14.34 -2.73 -12.68
C SER A 133 13.72 -2.29 -13.99
N LYS A 134 14.49 -2.37 -15.08
CA LYS A 134 13.93 -2.38 -16.43
C LYS A 134 13.31 -3.76 -16.68
N HIS A 135 12.10 -3.79 -17.22
CA HIS A 135 11.46 -5.03 -17.65
C HIS A 135 12.04 -5.48 -19.00
#